data_AF-A0A2M7WWZ7-F1
#
_entry.id   AF-A0A2M7WWZ7-F1
#
_cell.length_a   1.000
_cell.length_b   1.000
_cell.length_c   1.000
_cell.angle_alpha   90.00
_cell.angle_beta   90.00
_cell.angle_gamma   90.00
#
_symmetry.space_group_name_H-M   'P 1'
#
loop_
_entity.id
_entity.type
_entity.pdbx_description
1 polymer ?
#
loop_
_entity_poly.entity_id
_entity_poly.type
_entity_poly.pdbx_seq_one_letter_code
_entity_poly.pdbx_strand_id
1 'polypeptide(L)'
;MIERSGFFVRNAGRLAMVLLFGVALSGCAALAGKLADRLSASLTQGVINHDDPETVAEGLPAYLILLDGLIANDPKNAGLLLAGAKLYSAYAGGFVIDTERRKRLADRGFDYARRGVCARNPALCGVLGDGGFELFARAIADQKADTVEALY
;
A
#
# COMPACT_ATOMS: atom_id res chain seq x y z
N MET A 1 -11.22 -44.11 -36.83
CA MET A 1 -10.12 -43.54 -36.01
C MET A 1 -9.92 -42.02 -36.17
N ILE A 2 -10.69 -41.33 -37.04
CA ILE A 2 -10.47 -39.91 -37.39
C ILE A 2 -11.30 -38.93 -36.52
N GLU A 3 -12.41 -39.35 -35.90
CA GLU A 3 -13.25 -38.44 -35.09
C GLU A 3 -12.68 -38.08 -33.70
N ARG A 4 -11.80 -38.91 -33.14
CA ARG A 4 -11.21 -38.67 -31.81
C ARG A 4 -10.19 -37.52 -31.78
N SER A 5 -9.52 -37.24 -32.90
CA SER A 5 -8.52 -36.17 -32.99
C SER A 5 -9.14 -34.77 -33.07
N GLY A 6 -10.29 -34.61 -33.75
CA GLY A 6 -11.00 -33.32 -33.84
C GLY A 6 -11.61 -32.85 -32.52
N PHE A 7 -12.08 -33.77 -31.68
CA PHE A 7 -12.59 -33.44 -30.34
C PHE A 7 -11.47 -32.97 -29.39
N PHE A 8 -10.30 -33.60 -29.48
CA PHE A 8 -9.14 -33.25 -28.64
C PHE A 8 -8.57 -31.87 -29.00
N VAL A 9 -8.43 -31.55 -30.30
CA VAL A 9 -7.93 -30.25 -30.77
C VAL A 9 -8.92 -29.11 -30.43
N ARG A 10 -10.22 -29.36 -30.56
CA ARG A 10 -11.26 -28.35 -30.26
C ARG A 10 -11.41 -28.07 -28.77
N ASN A 11 -11.20 -29.07 -27.91
CA ASN A 11 -11.17 -28.87 -26.45
C ASN A 11 -9.86 -28.25 -25.97
N ALA A 12 -8.73 -28.60 -26.58
CA ALA A 12 -7.44 -27.96 -26.29
C ALA A 12 -7.42 -26.47 -26.64
N GLY A 13 -8.01 -26.07 -27.79
CA GLY A 13 -8.15 -24.67 -28.17
C GLY A 13 -9.05 -23.86 -27.23
N ARG A 14 -10.15 -24.47 -26.74
CA ARG A 14 -11.03 -23.84 -25.74
C ARG A 14 -10.33 -23.66 -24.39
N LEU A 15 -9.58 -24.66 -23.94
CA LEU A 15 -8.78 -24.59 -22.70
C LEU A 15 -7.68 -23.52 -22.81
N ALA A 16 -6.97 -23.44 -23.93
CA ALA A 16 -5.97 -22.41 -24.17
C ALA A 16 -6.57 -20.99 -24.18
N MET A 17 -7.75 -20.82 -24.77
CA MET A 17 -8.45 -19.52 -24.79
C MET A 17 -8.92 -19.10 -23.39
N VAL A 18 -9.46 -20.02 -22.58
CA VAL A 18 -9.85 -19.74 -21.19
C VAL A 18 -8.63 -19.40 -20.32
N LEU A 19 -7.52 -20.12 -20.49
CA LEU A 19 -6.26 -19.82 -19.79
C LEU A 19 -5.72 -18.44 -20.18
N LEU A 20 -5.70 -18.11 -21.46
CA LEU A 20 -5.24 -16.80 -21.95
C LEU A 20 -6.11 -15.67 -21.40
N PHE A 21 -7.43 -15.86 -21.37
CA PHE A 21 -8.36 -14.87 -20.81
C PHE A 21 -8.16 -14.71 -19.29
N GLY A 22 -7.93 -15.81 -18.57
CA GLY A 22 -7.60 -15.78 -17.13
C GLY A 22 -6.31 -15.03 -16.82
N VAL A 23 -5.26 -15.20 -17.64
CA VAL A 23 -4.00 -14.45 -17.51
C VAL A 23 -4.17 -12.97 -17.86
N ALA A 24 -5.01 -12.65 -18.85
CA ALA A 24 -5.29 -11.26 -19.20
C ALA A 24 -6.00 -10.50 -18.06
N LEU A 25 -6.95 -11.15 -17.34
CA LEU A 25 -7.65 -10.52 -16.22
C LEU A 25 -6.74 -10.27 -15.00
N SER A 26 -5.80 -11.16 -14.70
CA SER A 26 -4.86 -10.97 -13.58
C SER A 26 -3.86 -9.83 -13.85
N GLY A 27 -3.54 -9.56 -15.12
CA GLY A 27 -2.69 -8.45 -15.53
C GLY A 27 -3.28 -7.06 -15.25
N CYS A 28 -4.59 -6.87 -15.39
CA CYS A 28 -5.24 -5.58 -15.15
C CYS A 28 -5.18 -5.15 -13.68
N ALA A 29 -5.37 -6.08 -12.75
CA ALA A 29 -5.31 -5.79 -11.31
C ALA A 29 -3.90 -5.35 -10.89
N ALA A 30 -2.86 -6.02 -11.40
CA ALA A 30 -1.47 -5.65 -11.15
C ALA A 30 -1.13 -4.26 -11.73
N LEU A 31 -1.70 -3.90 -12.88
CA LEU A 31 -1.51 -2.58 -13.48
C LEU A 31 -2.20 -1.48 -12.67
N ALA A 32 -3.44 -1.72 -12.23
CA ALA A 32 -4.18 -0.80 -11.37
C ALA A 32 -3.46 -0.54 -10.05
N GLY A 33 -2.94 -1.59 -9.40
CA GLY A 33 -2.14 -1.47 -8.18
C GLY A 33 -0.89 -0.61 -8.38
N LYS A 34 -0.13 -0.85 -9.46
CA LYS A 34 1.06 -0.03 -9.79
C LYS A 34 0.72 1.43 -10.07
N LEU A 35 -0.43 1.70 -10.70
CA LEU A 35 -0.87 3.07 -10.93
C LEU A 35 -1.23 3.76 -9.62
N ALA A 36 -1.93 3.05 -8.73
CA ALA A 36 -2.27 3.55 -7.40
C ALA A 36 -1.01 3.86 -6.58
N ASP A 37 0.00 2.98 -6.63
CA ASP A 37 1.30 3.20 -5.97
C ASP A 37 2.03 4.45 -6.51
N ARG A 38 2.03 4.65 -7.83
CA ARG A 38 2.65 5.83 -8.46
C ARG A 38 1.91 7.11 -8.13
N LEU A 39 0.58 7.06 -8.13
CA LEU A 39 -0.26 8.19 -7.75
C LEU A 39 0.01 8.58 -6.29
N SER A 40 -0.03 7.63 -5.36
CA SER A 40 0.20 7.91 -3.94
C SER A 40 1.61 8.44 -3.69
N ALA A 41 2.62 7.84 -4.31
CA ALA A 41 4.00 8.34 -4.24
C ALA A 41 4.13 9.77 -4.78
N SER A 42 3.47 10.08 -5.91
CA SER A 42 3.52 11.43 -6.50
C SER A 42 2.82 12.46 -5.62
N LEU A 43 1.67 12.12 -5.02
CA LEU A 43 0.96 12.97 -4.07
C LEU A 43 1.81 13.24 -2.82
N THR A 44 2.43 12.20 -2.27
CA THR A 44 3.35 12.33 -1.12
C THR A 44 4.55 13.22 -1.45
N GLN A 45 5.15 13.06 -2.64
CA GLN A 45 6.24 13.93 -3.09
C GLN A 45 5.78 15.37 -3.29
N GLY A 46 4.57 15.60 -3.81
CA GLY A 46 3.99 16.94 -3.93
C GLY A 46 3.83 17.64 -2.59
N VAL A 47 3.38 16.92 -1.55
CA VAL A 47 3.27 17.44 -0.18
C VAL A 47 4.64 17.78 0.41
N ILE A 48 5.62 16.89 0.29
CA ILE A 48 6.94 17.04 0.93
C ILE A 48 7.76 18.16 0.28
N ASN A 49 7.63 18.33 -1.04
CA ASN A 49 8.41 19.31 -1.79
C ASN A 49 7.65 20.64 -1.98
N HIS A 50 6.47 20.80 -1.37
CA HIS A 50 5.72 22.05 -1.42
C HIS A 50 6.43 23.12 -0.56
N ASP A 51 6.58 24.33 -1.10
CA ASP A 51 7.26 25.45 -0.44
C ASP A 51 6.33 26.31 0.44
N ASP A 52 5.01 26.20 0.23
CA ASP A 52 3.99 26.81 1.09
C ASP A 52 3.31 25.80 2.03
N PRO A 53 3.61 25.82 3.35
CA PRO A 53 2.98 24.96 4.34
C PRO A 53 1.49 25.22 4.56
N GLU A 54 0.98 26.43 4.27
CA GLU A 54 -0.43 26.77 4.47
C GLU A 54 -1.30 26.03 3.44
N THR A 55 -0.94 26.10 2.15
CA THR A 55 -1.58 25.29 1.10
C THR A 55 -1.54 23.80 1.41
N VAL A 56 -0.42 23.29 1.94
CA VAL A 56 -0.29 21.88 2.35
C VAL A 56 -1.27 21.54 3.47
N ALA A 57 -1.36 22.38 4.50
CA ALA A 57 -2.26 22.17 5.63
C ALA A 57 -3.73 22.11 5.20
N GLU A 58 -4.13 22.97 4.26
CA GLU A 58 -5.49 23.04 3.73
C GLU A 58 -5.80 21.90 2.75
N GLY A 59 -4.83 21.47 1.94
CA GLY A 59 -5.01 20.43 0.92
C GLY A 59 -4.94 19.00 1.45
N LEU A 60 -4.10 18.74 2.46
CA LEU A 60 -3.86 17.40 3.00
C LEU A 60 -5.14 16.64 3.39
N PRO A 61 -6.16 17.23 4.05
CA PRO A 61 -7.40 16.54 4.39
C PRO A 61 -8.06 15.84 3.19
N ALA A 62 -8.06 16.45 2.01
CA ALA A 62 -8.65 15.83 0.81
C ALA A 62 -7.82 14.62 0.33
N TYR A 63 -6.49 14.73 0.36
CA TYR A 63 -5.60 13.63 -0.02
C TYR A 63 -5.68 12.44 0.94
N LEU A 64 -5.87 12.70 2.23
CA LEU A 64 -6.09 11.65 3.22
C LEU A 64 -7.36 10.84 2.91
N ILE A 65 -8.47 11.53 2.59
CA ILE A 65 -9.73 10.87 2.21
C ILE A 65 -9.57 10.08 0.89
N LEU A 66 -8.85 10.63 -0.08
CA LEU A 66 -8.55 9.93 -1.33
C LEU A 66 -7.77 8.64 -1.07
N LEU A 67 -6.71 8.69 -0.27
CA LEU A 67 -5.91 7.51 0.08
C LEU A 67 -6.73 6.49 0.87
N ASP A 68 -7.58 6.92 1.81
CA ASP A 68 -8.50 6.03 2.52
C ASP A 68 -9.39 5.24 1.54
N GLY A 69 -9.93 5.91 0.52
CA GLY A 69 -10.75 5.28 -0.51
C GLY A 69 -9.96 4.26 -1.35
N LEU A 70 -8.72 4.60 -1.72
CA LEU A 70 -7.83 3.68 -2.44
C LEU A 70 -7.46 2.46 -1.58
N ILE A 71 -7.16 2.68 -0.29
CA ILE A 71 -6.85 1.60 0.68
C ILE A 71 -8.09 0.73 0.93
N ALA A 72 -9.28 1.31 0.99
CA ALA A 72 -10.52 0.55 1.13
C ALA A 72 -10.74 -0.40 -0.07
N ASN A 73 -10.35 0.03 -1.28
CA ASN A 73 -10.44 -0.77 -2.48
C ASN A 73 -9.34 -1.85 -2.58
N ASP A 74 -8.12 -1.56 -2.14
CA ASP A 74 -7.02 -2.54 -2.06
C ASP A 74 -6.34 -2.52 -0.68
N PRO A 75 -6.89 -3.24 0.31
CA PRO A 75 -6.49 -3.14 1.72
C PRO A 75 -5.14 -3.78 2.03
N LYS A 76 -4.53 -4.47 1.07
CA LYS A 76 -3.23 -5.16 1.20
C LYS A 76 -2.13 -4.50 0.37
N ASN A 77 -2.45 -3.43 -0.37
CA ASN A 77 -1.44 -2.70 -1.12
C ASN A 77 -0.49 -1.97 -0.14
N ALA A 78 0.75 -2.46 -0.08
CA ALA A 78 1.77 -1.89 0.78
C ALA A 78 2.15 -0.44 0.42
N GLY A 79 2.15 -0.07 -0.87
CA GLY A 79 2.47 1.29 -1.31
C GLY A 79 1.43 2.30 -0.82
N LEU A 80 0.14 2.00 -1.00
CA LEU A 80 -0.95 2.82 -0.48
C LEU A 80 -0.94 2.94 1.04
N LEU A 81 -0.73 1.83 1.74
CA LEU A 81 -0.65 1.80 3.20
C LEU A 81 0.49 2.67 3.72
N LEU A 82 1.70 2.54 3.16
CA LEU A 82 2.85 3.33 3.61
C LEU A 82 2.72 4.82 3.22
N ALA A 83 2.15 5.14 2.06
CA ALA A 83 1.84 6.53 1.70
C ALA A 83 0.81 7.16 2.66
N GLY A 84 -0.24 6.41 2.99
CA GLY A 84 -1.23 6.81 3.99
C GLY A 84 -0.60 7.05 5.35
N ALA A 85 0.25 6.12 5.82
CA ALA A 85 0.99 6.28 7.07
C ALA A 85 1.79 7.59 7.10
N LYS A 86 2.57 7.84 6.05
CA LYS A 86 3.42 9.03 5.92
C LYS A 86 2.61 10.33 5.97
N LEU A 87 1.52 10.41 5.19
CA LEU A 87 0.69 11.62 5.15
C LEU A 87 -0.13 11.82 6.43
N TYR A 88 -0.67 10.76 7.04
CA TYR A 88 -1.38 10.88 8.32
C TYR A 88 -0.45 11.33 9.44
N SER A 89 0.76 10.76 9.53
CA SER A 89 1.77 11.17 10.51
C SER A 89 2.23 12.62 10.30
N ALA A 90 2.50 13.02 9.05
CA ALA A 90 2.86 14.39 8.73
C ALA A 90 1.73 15.37 9.06
N TYR A 91 0.48 15.05 8.69
CA TYR A 91 -0.66 15.92 8.95
C TYR A 91 -0.95 16.06 10.45
N ALA A 92 -1.03 14.94 11.17
CA ALA A 92 -1.30 14.94 12.59
C ALA A 92 -0.20 15.67 13.38
N GLY A 93 1.08 15.38 13.08
CA GLY A 93 2.21 16.00 13.78
C GLY A 93 2.42 17.48 13.45
N GLY A 94 2.20 17.87 12.20
CA GLY A 94 2.52 19.22 11.72
C GLY A 94 1.38 20.24 11.84
N PHE A 95 0.12 19.82 11.70
CA PHE A 95 -0.99 20.76 11.43
C PHE A 95 -2.22 20.60 12.34
N VAL A 96 -2.28 19.56 13.18
CA VAL A 96 -3.44 19.33 14.05
C VAL A 96 -3.15 19.79 15.47
N ILE A 97 -3.91 20.77 15.96
CA ILE A 97 -3.76 21.34 17.33
C ILE A 97 -4.57 20.57 18.37
N ASP A 98 -5.80 20.17 18.03
CA ASP A 98 -6.65 19.39 18.93
C ASP A 98 -6.02 18.04 19.27
N THR A 99 -5.73 17.79 20.55
CA THR A 99 -4.97 16.62 21.00
C THR A 99 -5.69 15.32 20.69
N GLU A 100 -7.01 15.26 20.92
CA GLU A 100 -7.79 14.05 20.69
C GLU A 100 -7.88 13.72 19.20
N ARG A 101 -8.11 14.72 18.34
CA ARG A 101 -8.07 14.56 16.89
C ARG A 101 -6.67 14.17 16.42
N ARG A 102 -5.61 14.80 16.95
CA ARG A 102 -4.22 14.46 16.61
C ARG A 102 -3.94 12.99 16.90
N LYS A 103 -4.32 12.51 18.08
CA LYS A 103 -4.16 11.12 18.48
C LYS A 103 -4.88 10.18 17.53
N ARG A 104 -6.17 10.41 17.24
CA ARG A 104 -6.93 9.56 16.31
C ARG A 104 -6.30 9.48 14.91
N LEU A 105 -5.79 10.60 14.40
CA LEU A 105 -5.14 10.66 13.09
C LEU A 105 -3.76 9.97 13.11
N ALA A 106 -3.00 10.14 14.18
CA ALA A 106 -1.72 9.45 14.38
C ALA A 106 -1.92 7.93 14.52
N ASP A 107 -2.91 7.49 15.29
CA ASP A 107 -3.27 6.07 15.45
C ASP A 107 -3.64 5.43 14.11
N ARG A 108 -4.38 6.16 13.26
CA ARG A 108 -4.70 5.70 11.90
C ARG A 108 -3.43 5.58 11.04
N GLY A 109 -2.55 6.59 11.06
CA GLY A 109 -1.28 6.54 10.34
C GLY A 109 -0.41 5.35 10.79
N PHE A 110 -0.39 5.09 12.10
CA PHE A 110 0.32 3.95 12.66
C PHE A 110 -0.29 2.59 12.26
N ASP A 111 -1.61 2.45 12.23
CA ASP A 111 -2.25 1.22 11.71
C ASP A 111 -1.86 0.95 10.26
N TYR A 112 -1.87 1.99 9.42
CA TYR A 112 -1.43 1.87 8.03
C TYR A 112 0.05 1.51 7.92
N ALA A 113 0.93 2.09 8.76
CA ALA A 113 2.34 1.71 8.80
C ALA A 113 2.48 0.22 9.13
N ARG A 114 1.84 -0.25 10.21
CA ARG A 114 1.88 -1.65 10.65
C ARG A 114 1.42 -2.60 9.55
N ARG A 115 0.29 -2.31 8.91
CA ARG A 115 -0.24 -3.14 7.81
C ARG A 115 0.66 -3.09 6.58
N GLY A 116 1.20 -1.92 6.23
CA GLY A 116 2.08 -1.73 5.08
C GLY A 116 3.40 -2.48 5.24
N VAL A 117 4.05 -2.36 6.40
CA VAL A 117 5.26 -3.12 6.74
C VAL A 117 4.97 -4.62 6.72
N CYS A 118 3.87 -5.06 7.33
CA CYS A 118 3.46 -6.46 7.31
C CYS A 118 3.22 -6.99 5.89
N ALA A 119 2.62 -6.18 5.01
CA ALA A 119 2.38 -6.54 3.61
C ALA A 119 3.68 -6.65 2.79
N ARG A 120 4.74 -5.89 3.14
CA ARG A 120 6.07 -6.01 2.51
C ARG A 120 6.90 -7.14 3.10
N ASN A 121 6.86 -7.28 4.42
CA ASN A 121 7.70 -8.23 5.16
C ASN A 121 6.87 -8.93 6.25
N PRO A 122 6.36 -10.14 5.95
CA PRO A 122 5.57 -10.93 6.90
C PRO A 122 6.27 -11.21 8.24
N ALA A 123 7.62 -11.24 8.26
CA ALA A 123 8.38 -11.48 9.49
C ALA A 123 8.22 -10.34 10.51
N LEU A 124 7.85 -9.14 10.06
CA LEU A 124 7.71 -7.94 10.91
C LEU A 124 6.27 -7.72 11.41
N CYS A 125 5.28 -8.51 10.96
CA CYS A 125 3.86 -8.31 11.28
C CYS A 125 3.55 -8.33 12.79
N GLY A 126 4.18 -9.25 13.54
CA GLY A 126 3.93 -9.44 14.98
C GLY A 126 4.70 -8.47 15.88
N VAL A 127 5.68 -7.76 15.33
CA VAL A 127 6.62 -6.96 16.12
C VAL A 127 6.09 -5.54 16.34
N LEU A 128 5.38 -4.98 15.35
CA LEU A 128 4.81 -3.62 15.38
C LEU A 128 3.49 -3.50 16.16
N GLY A 129 2.89 -4.61 16.60
CA GLY A 129 1.65 -4.62 17.38
C GLY A 129 1.90 -4.66 18.88
N ASP A 130 2.34 -5.83 19.36
CA ASP A 130 2.34 -6.13 20.80
C ASP A 130 3.76 -6.17 21.41
N GLY A 131 4.80 -6.12 20.56
CA GLY A 131 6.19 -6.31 20.99
C GLY A 131 6.86 -5.07 21.61
N GLY A 132 6.25 -3.90 21.47
CA GLY A 132 6.87 -2.63 21.88
C GLY A 132 8.10 -2.26 21.04
N PHE A 133 8.64 -1.06 21.30
CA PHE A 133 9.73 -0.47 20.51
C PHE A 133 11.01 -1.34 20.51
N GLU A 134 11.34 -1.97 21.64
CA GLU A 134 12.57 -2.77 21.77
C GLU A 134 12.58 -4.02 20.90
N LEU A 135 11.44 -4.74 20.82
CA LEU A 135 11.34 -5.89 19.92
C LEU A 135 11.39 -5.46 18.46
N PHE A 136 10.81 -4.29 18.14
CA PHE A 136 10.90 -3.70 16.81
C PHE A 136 12.33 -3.33 16.42
N ALA A 137 13.06 -2.65 17.31
CA ALA A 137 14.45 -2.26 17.08
C ALA A 137 15.34 -3.48 16.79
N ARG A 138 15.17 -4.57 17.54
CA ARG A 138 15.88 -5.83 17.29
C ARG A 138 15.50 -6.47 15.97
N ALA A 139 14.20 -6.53 15.65
CA ALA A 139 13.71 -7.15 14.43
C ALA A 139 14.20 -6.43 13.15
N ILE A 140 14.43 -5.12 13.23
CA ILE A 140 15.02 -4.35 12.12
C ILE A 140 16.55 -4.47 12.08
N ALA A 141 17.23 -4.58 13.21
CA ALA A 141 18.70 -4.76 13.24
C ALA A 141 19.16 -6.02 12.49
N ASP A 142 18.31 -7.04 12.43
CA ASP A 142 18.56 -8.29 11.69
C ASP A 142 18.19 -8.20 10.18
N GLN A 143 17.63 -7.08 9.71
CA GLN A 143 17.30 -6.87 8.30
C GLN A 143 18.48 -6.27 7.54
N LYS A 144 18.61 -6.62 6.25
CA LYS A 144 19.57 -5.97 5.35
C LYS A 144 19.20 -4.49 5.14
N ALA A 145 20.21 -3.63 4.96
CA ALA A 145 20.04 -2.18 4.88
C ALA A 145 19.15 -1.71 3.71
N ASP A 146 19.14 -2.45 2.59
CA ASP A 146 18.26 -2.21 1.44
C ASP A 146 16.77 -2.45 1.76
N THR A 147 16.47 -3.33 2.70
CA THR A 147 15.09 -3.57 3.19
C THR A 147 14.60 -2.41 4.06
N VAL A 148 15.50 -1.68 4.73
CA VAL A 148 15.16 -0.56 5.62
C VAL A 148 14.80 0.70 4.83
N GLU A 149 15.47 0.94 3.70
CA GLU A 149 15.16 2.06 2.80
C GLU A 149 13.77 1.91 2.16
N ALA A 150 13.29 0.67 2.00
CA ALA A 150 11.93 0.36 1.54
C ALA A 150 10.82 0.55 2.61
N LEU A 151 11.18 0.94 3.84
CA LEU A 151 10.25 1.25 4.94
C LEU A 151 9.97 2.76 5.08
N TYR A 152 10.57 3.63 4.24
CA TYR A 152 10.42 5.10 4.24
C TYR A 152 9.93 5.66 2.89
#